data_AF-A0A8E2JEX0-F1
#
_entry.id   AF-A0A8E2JEX0-F1
#
_cell.length_a   1.000
_cell.length_b   1.000
_cell.length_c   1.000
_cell.angle_alpha   90.00
_cell.angle_beta   90.00
_cell.angle_gamma   90.00
#
_symmetry.space_group_name_H-M   'P 1'
#
loop_
_entity.id
_entity.type
_entity.pdbx_description
1 polymer ?
#
loop_
_entity_poly.entity_id
_entity_poly.type
_entity_poly.pdbx_seq_one_letter_code
_entity_poly.pdbx_strand_id
1 'polypeptide(L)'
;MKFFRYLTAALLPVFAFATPSLIQLAAEPNQVQPRAPATSDITSLLGNIIPDIQALTSLHDPTVISDIKVVVVGLATVFSGDTANQTKTLISEASGLLTPDLVKSVSGLLPSVTSLLTSDTIKEIGTLLTNANNLLTDKFVSQVTELINDVAPLVSAVAQVITTLISAVLGG
;
A
#
# COMPACT_ATOMS: atom_id res chain seq x y z
N MET A 1 -5.72 -9.84 -36.50
CA MET A 1 -7.05 -9.33 -36.08
C MET A 1 -6.87 -7.84 -35.81
N LYS A 2 -7.00 -6.88 -36.74
CA LYS A 2 -8.14 -6.48 -37.58
C LYS A 2 -9.44 -6.28 -36.78
N PHE A 3 -9.53 -5.24 -35.95
CA PHE A 3 -10.82 -4.63 -35.60
C PHE A 3 -10.77 -3.14 -35.16
N PHE A 4 -9.65 -2.43 -35.34
CA PHE A 4 -9.53 -1.00 -34.94
C PHE A 4 -9.47 -0.03 -36.13
N ARG A 5 -10.18 -0.34 -37.22
CA ARG A 5 -10.41 0.60 -38.33
C ARG A 5 -11.89 0.94 -38.28
N TYR A 6 -12.24 2.21 -38.37
CA TYR A 6 -13.59 2.81 -38.49
C TYR A 6 -14.14 3.64 -37.31
N LEU A 7 -13.30 4.01 -36.34
CA LEU A 7 -13.57 5.20 -35.52
C LEU A 7 -12.72 6.37 -36.06
N THR A 8 -13.38 7.44 -36.48
CA THR A 8 -12.85 8.75 -36.95
C THR A 8 -12.29 8.84 -38.38
N ALA A 9 -13.04 9.53 -39.26
CA ALA A 9 -12.57 10.49 -40.30
C ALA A 9 -13.37 10.39 -41.63
N ALA A 10 -14.43 11.19 -41.77
CA ALA A 10 -14.95 11.75 -43.03
C ALA A 10 -16.11 12.70 -42.65
N LEU A 11 -15.83 13.94 -42.21
CA LEU A 11 -15.59 15.12 -43.04
C LEU A 11 -16.88 15.59 -43.75
N LEU A 12 -17.52 16.59 -43.12
CA LEU A 12 -18.51 17.50 -43.71
C LEU A 12 -18.00 18.14 -45.02
N PRO A 13 -18.91 18.49 -45.94
CA PRO A 13 -19.16 19.93 -46.18
C PRO A 13 -20.68 20.21 -46.31
N VAL A 14 -21.28 21.16 -45.59
CA VAL A 14 -21.38 22.62 -45.87
C VAL A 14 -22.03 22.94 -47.23
N PHE A 15 -23.29 23.42 -47.14
CA PHE A 15 -24.04 24.32 -48.02
C PHE A 15 -24.21 24.01 -49.52
N ALA A 16 -25.47 23.82 -49.92
CA ALA A 16 -25.97 24.21 -51.24
C ALA A 16 -27.43 24.72 -51.14
N PHE A 17 -27.52 26.05 -51.16
CA PHE A 17 -28.51 26.90 -51.82
C PHE A 17 -29.95 26.40 -52.06
N ALA A 18 -30.86 27.11 -51.38
CA ALA A 18 -32.04 27.77 -51.94
C ALA A 18 -32.42 27.41 -53.38
N THR A 19 -33.52 26.67 -53.54
CA THR A 19 -34.45 26.88 -54.64
C THR A 19 -35.73 27.50 -54.08
N PRO A 20 -36.29 28.55 -54.72
CA PRO A 20 -37.51 29.17 -54.25
C PRO A 20 -38.65 28.19 -54.56
N SER A 21 -39.20 27.54 -53.54
CA SER A 21 -40.57 27.07 -53.67
C SER A 21 -41.41 28.33 -53.81
N LEU A 22 -42.01 28.53 -54.99
CA LEU A 22 -43.02 29.54 -55.20
C LEU A 22 -43.99 29.50 -54.02
N ILE A 23 -44.23 30.67 -53.43
CA ILE A 23 -45.30 30.90 -52.47
C ILE A 23 -46.58 30.48 -53.18
N GLN A 24 -47.02 29.24 -52.96
CA GLN A 24 -48.37 28.83 -53.28
C GLN A 24 -49.25 29.33 -52.14
N LEU A 25 -49.65 30.58 -52.30
CA LEU A 25 -50.72 31.21 -51.55
C LEU A 25 -52.03 30.51 -51.91
N ALA A 26 -52.24 29.32 -51.36
CA ALA A 26 -53.51 28.62 -51.39
C ALA A 26 -53.87 28.30 -49.94
N ALA A 27 -54.92 28.95 -49.46
CA ALA A 27 -55.46 28.81 -48.12
C ALA A 27 -55.66 27.34 -47.74
N GLU A 28 -54.86 26.82 -46.81
CA GLU A 28 -55.14 25.55 -46.16
C GLU A 28 -56.22 25.81 -45.09
N PRO A 29 -57.41 25.22 -45.20
CA PRO A 29 -58.42 25.32 -44.16
C PRO A 29 -57.88 24.58 -42.95
N ASN A 30 -57.86 25.22 -41.77
CA ASN A 30 -57.60 24.64 -40.45
C ASN A 30 -57.83 23.12 -40.42
N GLN A 31 -56.79 22.33 -40.72
CA GLN A 31 -56.83 20.91 -40.44
C GLN A 31 -56.42 20.82 -38.98
N VAL A 32 -57.42 20.74 -38.10
CA VAL A 32 -57.22 20.19 -36.77
C VAL A 32 -56.63 18.81 -37.01
N GLN A 33 -55.31 18.68 -36.97
CA GLN A 33 -54.68 17.38 -37.04
C GLN A 33 -55.28 16.60 -35.87
N PRO A 34 -56.05 15.52 -36.12
CA PRO A 34 -56.57 14.71 -35.04
C PRO A 34 -55.34 14.31 -34.24
N ARG A 35 -55.29 14.67 -32.95
CA ARG A 35 -54.30 14.06 -32.06
C ARG A 35 -54.54 12.58 -32.22
N ALA A 36 -53.59 11.88 -32.84
CA ALA A 36 -53.64 10.43 -32.93
C ALA A 36 -53.98 9.96 -31.51
N PRO A 37 -55.04 9.16 -31.34
CA PRO A 37 -55.37 8.68 -30.01
C PRO A 37 -54.08 8.07 -29.46
N ALA A 38 -53.70 8.42 -28.23
CA ALA A 38 -52.64 7.71 -27.52
C ALA A 38 -53.21 6.33 -27.17
N THR A 39 -53.52 5.53 -28.19
CA THR A 39 -53.73 4.11 -28.06
C THR A 39 -52.33 3.55 -28.03
N SER A 40 -51.68 3.64 -26.86
CA SER A 40 -50.73 2.61 -26.47
C SER A 40 -51.54 1.32 -26.50
N ASP A 41 -51.65 0.72 -27.69
CA ASP A 41 -52.54 -0.38 -27.97
C ASP A 41 -52.20 -1.46 -26.98
N ILE A 42 -53.19 -1.88 -26.21
CA ILE A 42 -53.00 -2.90 -25.17
C ILE A 42 -52.36 -4.14 -25.81
N THR A 43 -52.63 -4.41 -27.09
CA THR A 43 -51.97 -5.45 -27.89
C THR A 43 -50.46 -5.25 -28.07
N SER A 44 -49.97 -4.01 -28.23
CA SER A 44 -48.53 -3.71 -28.27
C SER A 44 -47.87 -3.84 -26.90
N LEU A 45 -48.57 -3.47 -25.83
CA LEU A 45 -48.11 -3.68 -24.45
C LEU A 45 -48.07 -5.16 -24.10
N LEU A 46 -49.09 -5.93 -24.49
CA LEU A 46 -49.12 -7.38 -24.31
C LEU A 46 -48.04 -8.08 -25.14
N GLY A 47 -47.81 -7.66 -26.39
CA GLY A 47 -46.73 -8.20 -27.22
C GLY A 47 -45.34 -8.02 -26.60
N ASN A 48 -45.12 -6.92 -25.87
CA ASN A 48 -43.85 -6.64 -25.19
C ASN A 48 -43.75 -7.26 -23.78
N ILE A 49 -44.87 -7.38 -23.05
CA ILE A 49 -44.89 -7.93 -21.68
C ILE A 49 -44.90 -9.47 -21.68
N ILE A 50 -45.51 -10.12 -22.67
CA ILE A 50 -45.58 -11.59 -22.73
C ILE A 50 -44.18 -12.24 -22.72
N PRO A 51 -43.17 -11.79 -23.48
CA PRO A 51 -41.81 -12.33 -23.41
C PRO A 51 -41.15 -12.16 -22.03
N ASP A 52 -41.34 -11.00 -21.39
CA ASP A 52 -40.78 -10.73 -20.06
C ASP A 52 -41.45 -11.61 -18.99
N ILE A 53 -42.77 -11.81 -19.08
CA ILE A 53 -43.49 -12.73 -18.20
C ILE A 53 -43.05 -14.18 -18.45
N GLN A 54 -42.78 -14.58 -19.70
CA GLN A 54 -42.24 -15.90 -20.01
C GLN A 54 -40.83 -16.10 -19.44
N ALA A 55 -39.95 -15.10 -19.52
CA ALA A 55 -38.65 -15.13 -18.88
C ALA A 55 -38.75 -15.24 -17.35
N LEU A 56 -39.72 -14.56 -16.73
CA LEU A 56 -40.03 -14.70 -15.31
C LEU A 56 -40.67 -16.06 -14.96
N THR A 57 -41.39 -16.71 -15.87
CA THR A 57 -41.86 -18.10 -15.64
C THR A 57 -40.72 -19.10 -15.61
N SER A 58 -39.59 -18.84 -16.27
CA SER A 58 -38.37 -19.65 -16.11
C SER A 58 -37.72 -19.50 -14.72
N LEU A 59 -38.01 -18.41 -13.99
CA LEU A 59 -37.68 -18.27 -12.56
C LEU A 59 -38.64 -19.04 -11.65
N HIS A 60 -39.74 -19.61 -12.16
CA HIS A 60 -40.65 -20.48 -11.38
C HIS A 60 -40.21 -21.96 -11.39
N ASP A 61 -39.16 -22.32 -12.13
CA ASP A 61 -38.56 -23.64 -12.02
C ASP A 61 -38.10 -23.87 -10.56
N PRO A 62 -38.60 -24.92 -9.88
CA PRO A 62 -38.28 -25.17 -8.47
C PRO A 62 -36.77 -25.29 -8.22
N THR A 63 -36.00 -25.71 -9.22
CA THR A 63 -34.54 -25.81 -9.16
C THR A 63 -33.89 -24.43 -9.12
N VAL A 64 -34.31 -23.52 -10.01
CA VAL A 64 -33.80 -22.15 -10.07
C VAL A 64 -34.18 -21.37 -8.81
N ILE A 65 -35.41 -21.54 -8.31
CA ILE A 65 -35.83 -20.95 -7.03
C ILE A 65 -34.98 -21.48 -5.88
N SER A 66 -34.68 -22.79 -5.87
CA SER A 66 -33.85 -23.40 -4.84
C SER A 66 -32.42 -22.85 -4.87
N ASP A 67 -31.80 -22.76 -6.05
CA ASP A 67 -30.43 -22.26 -6.20
C ASP A 67 -30.32 -20.77 -5.85
N ILE A 68 -31.29 -19.97 -6.29
CA ILE A 68 -31.38 -18.55 -5.90
C ILE A 68 -31.54 -18.41 -4.39
N LYS A 69 -32.38 -19.24 -3.76
CA LYS A 69 -32.53 -19.25 -2.30
C LYS A 69 -31.24 -19.63 -1.60
N VAL A 70 -30.49 -20.64 -2.09
CA VAL A 70 -29.20 -21.03 -1.53
C VAL A 70 -28.19 -19.88 -1.63
N VAL A 71 -28.10 -19.21 -2.76
CA VAL A 71 -27.20 -18.05 -2.95
C VAL A 71 -27.61 -16.89 -2.04
N VAL A 72 -28.90 -16.53 -2.03
CA VAL A 72 -29.40 -15.41 -1.21
C VAL A 72 -29.24 -15.69 0.28
N VAL A 73 -29.54 -16.91 0.74
CA VAL A 73 -29.34 -17.32 2.14
C VAL A 73 -27.86 -17.42 2.48
N GLY A 74 -27.02 -17.94 1.58
CA GLY A 74 -25.57 -18.01 1.76
C GLY A 74 -24.96 -16.61 1.91
N LEU A 75 -25.30 -15.68 1.02
CA LEU A 75 -24.88 -14.28 1.10
C LEU A 75 -25.44 -13.60 2.36
N ALA A 76 -26.73 -13.79 2.66
CA ALA A 76 -27.33 -13.25 3.88
C ALA A 76 -26.63 -13.78 5.13
N THR A 77 -26.22 -15.04 5.16
CA THR A 77 -25.49 -15.63 6.29
C THR A 77 -24.08 -15.05 6.41
N VAL A 78 -23.39 -14.82 5.29
CA VAL A 78 -22.07 -14.16 5.27
C VAL A 78 -22.14 -12.70 5.73
N PHE A 79 -23.17 -11.95 5.31
CA PHE A 79 -23.31 -10.53 5.64
C PHE A 79 -24.05 -10.25 6.96
N SER A 80 -24.91 -11.15 7.42
CA SER A 80 -25.74 -10.96 8.62
C SER A 80 -25.26 -11.78 9.82
N GLY A 81 -24.34 -12.72 9.60
CA GLY A 81 -23.82 -13.61 10.65
C GLY A 81 -22.59 -13.05 11.37
N ASP A 82 -22.14 -13.84 12.36
CA ASP A 82 -20.95 -13.54 13.15
C ASP A 82 -19.70 -13.30 12.31
N THR A 83 -19.60 -13.92 11.13
CA THR A 83 -18.48 -13.73 10.19
C THR A 83 -18.27 -12.27 9.81
N ALA A 84 -19.33 -11.51 9.51
CA ALA A 84 -19.21 -10.09 9.17
C ALA A 84 -18.75 -9.25 10.37
N ASN A 85 -19.27 -9.56 11.56
CA ASN A 85 -18.90 -8.87 12.80
C ASN A 85 -17.47 -9.19 13.22
N GLN A 86 -17.07 -10.47 13.18
CA GLN A 86 -15.70 -10.91 13.45
C GLN A 86 -14.72 -10.32 12.45
N THR A 87 -15.06 -10.25 11.16
CA THR A 87 -14.24 -9.59 10.14
C THR A 87 -14.08 -8.10 10.43
N LYS A 88 -15.18 -7.42 10.80
CA LYS A 88 -15.12 -6.00 11.18
C LYS A 88 -14.28 -5.77 12.44
N THR A 89 -14.39 -6.63 13.44
CA THR A 89 -13.57 -6.58 14.66
C THR A 89 -12.10 -6.80 14.34
N LEU A 90 -11.75 -7.85 13.58
CA LEU A 90 -10.38 -8.14 13.15
C LEU A 90 -9.78 -6.99 12.37
N ILE A 91 -10.53 -6.41 11.42
CA ILE A 91 -10.08 -5.26 10.64
C ILE A 91 -9.90 -4.03 11.56
N SER A 92 -10.80 -3.82 12.52
CA SER A 92 -10.71 -2.72 13.48
C SER A 92 -9.51 -2.87 14.42
N GLU A 93 -9.26 -4.07 14.93
CA GLU A 93 -8.10 -4.39 15.77
C GLU A 93 -6.81 -4.25 14.98
N ALA A 94 -6.74 -4.81 13.77
CA ALA A 94 -5.60 -4.66 12.87
C ALA A 94 -5.36 -3.18 12.51
N SER A 95 -6.40 -2.39 12.29
CA SER A 95 -6.27 -0.94 12.03
C SER A 95 -5.82 -0.17 13.26
N GLY A 96 -6.25 -0.57 14.46
CA GLY A 96 -5.76 -0.01 15.71
C GLY A 96 -4.27 -0.29 15.92
N LEU A 97 -3.80 -1.50 15.57
CA LEU A 97 -2.37 -1.84 15.59
C LEU A 97 -1.59 -1.14 14.47
N LEU A 98 -2.18 -0.94 13.29
CA LEU A 98 -1.57 -0.26 12.15
C LEU A 98 -1.88 1.23 12.12
N THR A 99 -1.93 1.87 13.29
CA THR A 99 -2.14 3.32 13.40
C THR A 99 -1.03 4.05 12.61
N PRO A 100 -1.36 5.08 11.79
CA PRO A 100 -0.37 5.79 10.96
C PRO A 100 0.83 6.32 11.74
N ASP A 101 0.63 6.73 12.99
CA ASP A 101 1.71 7.18 13.87
C ASP A 101 2.66 6.05 14.25
N LEU A 102 2.16 4.85 14.58
CA LEU A 102 3.02 3.71 14.88
C LEU A 102 3.79 3.27 13.64
N VAL A 103 3.13 3.21 12.48
CA VAL A 103 3.78 2.88 11.21
C VAL A 103 4.88 3.91 10.89
N LYS A 104 4.59 5.20 11.04
CA LYS A 104 5.57 6.28 10.80
C LYS A 104 6.74 6.22 11.78
N SER A 105 6.48 5.98 13.07
CA SER A 105 7.52 5.84 14.08
C SER A 105 8.40 4.62 13.81
N VAL A 106 7.82 3.46 13.51
CA VAL A 106 8.58 2.25 13.18
C VAL A 106 9.35 2.45 11.88
N SER A 107 8.74 2.98 10.82
CA SER A 107 9.42 3.25 9.55
C SER A 107 10.53 4.30 9.67
N GLY A 108 10.43 5.24 10.63
CA GLY A 108 11.49 6.21 10.92
C GLY A 108 12.64 5.63 11.75
N LEU A 109 12.34 4.75 12.70
CA LEU A 109 13.34 4.12 13.57
C LEU A 109 14.08 2.96 12.91
N LEU A 110 13.37 2.20 12.07
CA LEU A 110 13.91 0.98 11.46
C LEU A 110 15.20 1.23 10.68
N PRO A 111 15.34 2.29 9.84
CA PRO A 111 16.59 2.60 9.15
C PRO A 111 17.75 2.96 10.09
N SER A 112 17.47 3.68 11.19
CA SER A 112 18.49 4.01 12.18
C SER A 112 18.96 2.77 12.92
N VAL A 113 18.03 1.91 13.33
CA VAL A 113 18.35 0.64 14.00
C VAL A 113 19.11 -0.29 13.06
N THR A 114 18.70 -0.43 11.80
CA THR A 114 19.42 -1.29 10.83
C THR A 114 20.78 -0.73 10.46
N SER A 115 20.96 0.59 10.42
CA SER A 115 22.27 1.21 10.21
C SER A 115 23.21 1.04 11.40
N LEU A 116 22.69 0.97 12.63
CA LEU A 116 23.48 0.81 13.85
C LEU A 116 23.73 -0.65 14.22
N LEU A 117 22.80 -1.55 13.89
CA LEU A 117 22.84 -2.98 14.16
C LEU A 117 23.07 -3.78 12.88
N THR A 118 24.03 -3.35 12.06
CA THR A 118 24.50 -4.18 10.93
C THR A 118 25.29 -5.37 11.48
N SER A 119 25.43 -6.42 10.67
CA SER A 119 26.26 -7.57 11.05
C SER A 119 27.71 -7.16 11.35
N ASP A 120 28.21 -6.15 10.65
CA ASP A 120 29.58 -5.65 10.81
C ASP A 120 29.73 -4.88 12.12
N THR A 121 28.79 -3.98 12.46
CA THR A 121 28.85 -3.24 13.74
C THR A 121 28.72 -4.18 14.93
N ILE A 122 27.84 -5.18 14.86
CA ILE A 122 27.70 -6.19 15.93
C ILE A 122 29.00 -7.00 16.08
N LYS A 123 29.64 -7.37 14.97
CA LYS A 123 30.92 -8.10 14.99
C LYS A 123 32.06 -7.25 15.54
N GLU A 124 32.14 -5.98 15.16
CA GLU A 124 33.14 -5.04 15.68
C GLU A 124 32.95 -4.80 17.18
N ILE A 125 31.71 -4.59 17.63
CA ILE A 125 31.38 -4.46 19.05
C ILE A 125 31.73 -5.75 19.81
N GLY A 126 31.39 -6.92 19.28
CA GLY A 126 31.74 -8.20 19.89
C GLY A 126 33.26 -8.41 20.01
N THR A 127 34.01 -7.99 19.00
CA THR A 127 35.48 -8.03 19.01
C THR A 127 36.04 -7.07 20.05
N LEU A 128 35.53 -5.85 20.11
CA LEU A 128 35.93 -4.84 21.10
C LEU A 128 35.64 -5.31 22.53
N LEU A 129 34.45 -5.88 22.77
CA LEU A 129 34.07 -6.43 24.07
C LEU A 129 34.96 -7.62 24.45
N THR A 130 35.32 -8.48 23.50
CA THR A 130 36.25 -9.60 23.74
C THR A 130 37.63 -9.09 24.13
N ASN A 131 38.16 -8.11 23.40
CA ASN A 131 39.45 -7.50 23.69
C ASN A 131 39.43 -6.78 25.04
N ALA A 132 38.39 -6.00 25.32
CA ALA A 132 38.21 -5.34 26.61
C ALA A 132 38.14 -6.36 27.75
N ASN A 133 37.38 -7.44 27.59
CA ASN A 133 37.30 -8.51 28.59
C ASN A 133 38.68 -9.14 28.86
N ASN A 134 39.47 -9.40 27.81
CA ASN A 134 40.83 -9.94 27.97
C ASN A 134 41.75 -8.97 28.73
N LEU A 135 41.69 -7.68 28.40
CA LEU A 135 42.50 -6.62 29.03
C LEU A 135 42.05 -6.27 30.45
N LEU A 136 40.77 -6.48 30.78
CA LEU A 136 40.21 -6.21 32.10
C LEU A 136 40.16 -7.46 33.00
N THR A 137 40.78 -8.57 32.60
CA THR A 137 40.91 -9.74 33.48
C THR A 137 41.80 -9.40 34.68
N ASP A 138 41.40 -9.85 35.87
CA ASP A 138 42.19 -9.66 37.11
C ASP A 138 43.64 -10.10 36.93
N LYS A 139 43.85 -11.21 36.20
CA LYS A 139 45.18 -11.72 35.87
C LYS A 139 45.99 -10.71 35.05
N PHE A 140 45.46 -10.21 33.94
CA PHE A 140 46.19 -9.27 33.09
C PHE A 140 46.46 -7.95 33.83
N VAL A 141 45.47 -7.40 34.54
CA VAL A 141 45.61 -6.17 35.32
C VAL A 141 46.66 -6.35 36.43
N SER A 142 46.66 -7.48 37.14
CA SER A 142 47.66 -7.76 38.18
C SER A 142 49.06 -7.88 37.60
N GLN A 143 49.22 -8.61 36.48
CA GLN A 143 50.50 -8.77 35.80
C GLN A 143 51.07 -7.44 35.29
N VAL A 144 50.22 -6.56 34.74
CA VAL A 144 50.64 -5.22 34.30
C VAL A 144 51.00 -4.35 35.51
N THR A 145 50.26 -4.45 36.60
CA THR A 145 50.54 -3.70 37.83
C THR A 145 51.88 -4.13 38.45
N GLU A 146 52.15 -5.44 38.52
CA GLU A 146 53.43 -5.99 38.95
C GLU A 146 54.57 -5.50 38.05
N LEU A 147 54.41 -5.60 36.72
CA LEU A 147 55.42 -5.12 35.77
C LEU A 147 55.72 -3.62 35.96
N ILE A 148 54.70 -2.79 36.18
CA ILE A 148 54.87 -1.36 36.44
C ILE A 148 55.63 -1.15 37.76
N ASN A 149 55.29 -1.88 38.81
CA ASN A 149 55.95 -1.79 40.11
C ASN A 149 57.43 -2.22 40.05
N ASP A 150 57.75 -3.22 39.24
CA ASP A 150 59.12 -3.71 39.07
C ASP A 150 59.97 -2.77 38.19
N VAL A 151 59.37 -2.17 37.15
CA VAL A 151 60.08 -1.30 36.21
C VAL A 151 60.24 0.13 36.73
N ALA A 152 59.31 0.64 37.55
CA ALA A 152 59.37 2.02 38.04
C ALA A 152 60.68 2.35 38.80
N PRO A 153 61.19 1.51 39.71
CA PRO A 153 62.49 1.72 40.37
C PRO A 153 63.66 1.71 39.38
N LEU A 154 63.63 0.82 38.36
CA LEU A 154 64.69 0.72 37.36
C LEU A 154 64.78 2.01 36.51
N VAL A 155 63.64 2.55 36.09
CA VAL A 155 63.59 3.82 35.34
C VAL A 155 64.16 4.97 36.19
N SER A 156 63.82 5.03 37.48
CA SER A 156 64.34 6.03 38.40
C SER A 156 65.86 5.91 38.59
N ALA A 157 66.38 4.69 38.80
CA ALA A 157 67.81 4.43 38.94
C ALA A 157 68.59 4.83 37.68
N VAL A 158 68.08 4.49 36.49
CA VAL A 158 68.71 4.88 35.22
C VAL A 158 68.69 6.39 35.04
N ALA A 159 67.59 7.07 35.36
CA ALA A 159 67.51 8.53 35.30
C ALA A 159 68.52 9.21 36.24
N GLN A 160 68.69 8.68 37.47
CA GLN A 160 69.70 9.16 38.41
C GLN A 160 71.12 8.96 37.89
N VAL A 161 71.44 7.77 37.35
CA VAL A 161 72.77 7.48 36.77
C VAL A 161 73.07 8.42 35.60
N ILE A 162 72.11 8.64 34.70
CA ILE A 162 72.31 9.58 33.57
C ILE A 162 72.55 10.99 34.09
N THR A 163 71.78 11.44 35.09
CA THR A 163 71.91 12.80 35.64
C THR A 163 73.25 12.99 36.35
N THR A 164 73.72 12.00 37.11
CA THR A 164 75.04 12.05 37.76
C THR A 164 76.17 12.02 36.74
N LEU A 165 76.06 11.20 35.69
CA LEU A 165 77.07 11.14 34.63
C LEU A 165 77.17 12.47 33.85
N ILE A 166 76.03 13.05 33.50
CA ILE A 166 75.96 14.35 32.82
C ILE A 166 76.54 15.44 33.71
N SER A 167 76.20 15.45 35.00
CA SER A 167 76.75 16.44 35.95
C SER A 167 78.26 16.28 36.14
N ALA A 168 78.75 15.04 36.19
CA ALA A 168 80.18 14.74 36.28
C ALA A 168 80.95 15.12 35.01
N VAL A 169 80.34 15.03 33.82
CA VAL A 169 80.95 15.41 32.54
C VAL A 169 80.86 16.91 32.26
N LEU A 170 79.78 17.58 32.67
CA LEU A 170 79.51 18.98 32.34
C LEU A 170 79.88 19.97 33.45
N GLY A 171 80.19 19.53 34.66
CA GLY A 171 80.41 20.44 35.80
C GLY A 171 81.16 19.85 37.00
N GLY A 172 81.95 18.78 36.79
CA GLY A 172 83.00 18.32 37.70
C GLY A 172 84.38 18.66 37.16
#